data_AF-A0A955MD06-F1
#
_entry.id   AF-A0A955MD06-F1
#
_cell.length_a   1.000
_cell.length_b   1.000
_cell.length_c   1.000
_cell.angle_alpha   90.00
_cell.angle_beta   90.00
_cell.angle_gamma   90.00
#
_symmetry.space_group_name_H-M   'P 1'
#
loop_
_entity.id
_entity.type
_entity.pdbx_description
1 polymer ?
#
loop_
_entity_poly.entity_id
_entity_poly.type
_entity_poly.pdbx_seq_one_letter_code
_entity_poly.pdbx_strand_id
1 'polypeptide(L)'
;MEITEIRIFPKEGQDKKLKAYTTVTFDNVFVVRNIKVIEGSTGLFIAMPSRKIKFACVKCTFKNEAGSKFCSQCGEALPPTRSEFGGGDARADAKAEHRDVAHPISQDFREYLQSNILKAYEKEVAG
;
A
#
# COMPACT_ATOMS: atom_id res chain seq x y z
N MET A 1 2.34 0.57 -21.23
CA MET A 1 1.53 1.42 -20.36
C MET A 1 2.36 2.65 -20.04
N GLU A 2 1.88 3.79 -20.49
CA GLU A 2 2.54 5.09 -20.36
C GLU A 2 1.90 5.89 -19.25
N ILE A 3 2.71 6.68 -18.52
CA ILE A 3 2.20 7.65 -17.56
C ILE A 3 1.88 8.93 -18.31
N THR A 4 0.61 9.28 -18.39
CA THR A 4 0.15 10.47 -19.12
C THR A 4 -0.02 11.69 -18.22
N GLU A 5 -0.20 11.49 -16.92
CA GLU A 5 -0.31 12.58 -15.95
C GLU A 5 0.19 12.14 -14.57
N ILE A 6 0.87 13.05 -13.86
CA ILE A 6 1.23 12.90 -12.45
C ILE A 6 0.81 14.16 -11.71
N ARG A 7 0.00 14.01 -10.66
CA ARG A 7 -0.37 15.09 -9.74
C ARG A 7 0.27 14.83 -8.38
N ILE A 8 1.05 15.79 -7.90
CA ILE A 8 1.71 15.75 -6.60
C ILE A 8 0.91 16.59 -5.61
N PHE A 9 0.72 16.07 -4.41
CA PHE A 9 0.06 16.75 -3.30
C PHE A 9 1.01 16.72 -2.10
N PRO A 10 1.90 17.72 -1.94
CA PRO A 10 2.83 17.80 -0.82
C PRO A 10 2.08 17.76 0.52
N LYS A 11 2.56 16.94 1.44
CA LYS A 11 1.99 16.83 2.78
C LYS A 11 3.01 16.24 3.74
N GLU A 12 3.32 16.98 4.79
CA GLU A 12 4.13 16.47 5.89
C GLU A 12 3.27 15.63 6.84
N GLY A 13 3.63 14.36 6.98
CA GLY A 13 3.04 13.50 8.01
C GLY A 13 3.60 13.82 9.40
N GLN A 14 2.92 13.34 10.47
CA GLN A 14 3.38 13.51 11.86
C GLN A 14 4.81 12.97 12.06
N ASP A 15 5.15 11.85 11.42
CA ASP A 15 6.48 11.23 11.50
C ASP A 15 7.50 11.83 10.52
N LYS A 16 7.15 12.89 9.76
CA LYS A 16 7.93 13.51 8.67
C LYS A 16 8.38 12.60 7.53
N LYS A 17 8.12 11.29 7.62
CA LYS A 17 8.41 10.28 6.59
C LYS A 17 7.55 10.45 5.35
N LEU A 18 6.27 10.76 5.52
CA LEU A 18 5.40 11.07 4.39
C LEU A 18 5.73 12.47 3.88
N LYS A 19 6.04 12.57 2.59
CA LYS A 19 6.37 13.83 1.91
C LYS A 19 5.25 14.32 0.99
N ALA A 20 4.59 13.40 0.30
CA ALA A 20 3.48 13.74 -0.59
C ALA A 20 2.55 12.54 -0.81
N TYR A 21 1.32 12.86 -1.18
CA TYR A 21 0.45 11.95 -1.90
C TYR A 21 0.56 12.22 -3.41
N THR A 22 0.39 11.18 -4.22
CA THR A 22 0.49 11.24 -5.67
C THR A 22 -0.70 10.54 -6.30
N THR A 23 -1.21 11.13 -7.38
CA THR A 23 -2.16 10.48 -8.30
C THR A 23 -1.52 10.37 -9.67
N VAL A 24 -1.61 9.19 -10.29
CA VAL A 24 -1.03 8.90 -11.59
C VAL A 24 -2.13 8.45 -12.55
N THR A 25 -2.15 9.05 -13.74
CA THR A 25 -3.01 8.63 -14.86
C THR A 25 -2.17 7.85 -15.86
N PHE A 26 -2.63 6.67 -16.23
CA PHE A 26 -2.02 5.79 -17.22
C PHE A 26 -2.85 5.81 -18.50
N ASP A 27 -2.16 5.96 -19.63
CA ASP A 27 -2.73 5.91 -20.98
C ASP A 27 -3.99 6.78 -21.17
N ASN A 28 -4.16 7.85 -20.38
CA ASN A 28 -5.37 8.70 -20.30
C ASN A 28 -6.69 7.96 -19.99
N VAL A 29 -6.64 6.71 -19.52
CA VAL A 29 -7.84 5.87 -19.33
C VAL A 29 -7.95 5.27 -17.94
N PHE A 30 -6.87 5.27 -17.15
CA PHE A 30 -6.86 4.64 -15.84
C PHE A 30 -6.11 5.48 -14.81
N VAL A 31 -6.70 5.68 -13.63
CA VAL A 31 -6.11 6.53 -12.58
C VAL A 31 -5.87 5.72 -11.32
N VAL A 32 -4.64 5.79 -10.79
CA VAL A 32 -4.27 5.26 -9.47
C VAL A 32 -4.04 6.43 -8.53
N ARG A 33 -4.83 6.48 -7.45
CA ARG A 33 -4.75 7.50 -6.40
C ARG A 33 -4.04 6.96 -5.16
N ASN A 34 -3.61 7.88 -4.30
CA ASN A 34 -3.03 7.59 -2.98
C ASN A 34 -1.73 6.77 -3.05
N ILE A 35 -0.94 6.92 -4.11
CA ILE A 35 0.48 6.56 -4.07
C ILE A 35 1.16 7.57 -3.12
N LYS A 36 2.11 7.13 -2.30
CA LYS A 36 2.80 7.99 -1.34
C LYS A 36 4.26 8.16 -1.73
N VAL A 37 4.79 9.36 -1.61
CA VAL A 37 6.23 9.62 -1.61
C VAL A 37 6.70 9.59 -0.15
N ILE A 38 7.63 8.68 0.15
CA ILE A 38 8.12 8.43 1.50
C ILE A 38 9.63 8.67 1.55
N GLU A 39 10.10 9.34 2.59
CA GLU A 39 11.51 9.42 2.96
C GLU A 39 11.90 8.22 3.83
N GLY A 40 12.71 7.34 3.25
CA GLY A 40 13.34 6.22 3.93
C GLY A 40 14.77 6.53 4.38
N SER A 41 15.44 5.55 4.97
CA SER A 41 16.84 5.69 5.40
C SER A 41 17.83 5.84 4.24
N THR A 42 17.51 5.31 3.06
CA THR A 42 18.36 5.33 1.87
C THR A 42 17.90 6.35 0.83
N GLY A 43 16.94 7.21 1.16
CA GLY A 43 16.39 8.22 0.26
C GLY A 43 14.88 8.10 0.03
N LEU A 44 14.38 8.86 -0.95
CA LEU A 44 12.98 8.90 -1.32
C LEU A 44 12.57 7.65 -2.11
N PHE A 45 11.39 7.12 -1.82
CA PHE A 45 10.80 6.02 -2.57
C PHE A 45 9.28 6.16 -2.61
N ILE A 46 8.63 5.39 -3.49
CA ILE A 46 7.17 5.36 -3.57
C ILE A 46 6.58 4.17 -2.81
N ALA A 47 5.50 4.40 -2.08
CA ALA A 47 4.66 3.36 -1.51
C ALA A 47 3.32 3.32 -2.24
N MET A 48 2.95 2.13 -2.70
CA MET A 48 1.69 1.91 -3.41
C MET A 48 0.48 2.13 -2.49
N PRO A 49 -0.71 2.43 -3.06
CA PRO A 49 -1.93 2.56 -2.26
C PRO A 49 -2.25 1.21 -1.60
N SER A 50 -2.31 1.18 -0.27
CA SER A 50 -2.57 -0.02 0.51
C SER A 50 -3.85 0.09 1.34
N ARG A 51 -4.47 -1.07 1.60
CA ARG A 51 -5.63 -1.19 2.50
C ARG A 51 -5.39 -2.28 3.52
N LYS A 52 -5.82 -2.01 4.76
CA LYS A 52 -5.87 -3.02 5.83
C LYS A 52 -6.92 -4.08 5.50
N ILE A 53 -6.53 -5.34 5.52
CA ILE A 53 -7.43 -6.47 5.30
C ILE A 53 -8.25 -6.71 6.58
N LYS A 54 -9.56 -6.94 6.39
CA LYS A 54 -10.46 -7.38 7.45
C LYS A 54 -11.14 -8.68 7.04
N PHE A 55 -11.33 -9.59 7.99
CA PHE A 55 -12.01 -10.87 7.77
C PHE A 55 -13.34 -10.90 8.51
N ALA A 56 -14.40 -11.33 7.83
CA ALA A 56 -15.70 -11.50 8.45
C ALA A 56 -15.72 -12.77 9.31
N CYS A 57 -16.24 -12.67 10.53
CA CYS A 57 -16.50 -13.83 11.38
C CYS A 57 -17.53 -14.75 10.72
N VAL A 58 -17.28 -16.06 10.71
CA VAL A 58 -18.20 -17.06 10.14
C VAL A 58 -19.51 -17.18 10.91
N LYS A 59 -19.55 -16.75 12.18
CA LYS A 59 -20.74 -16.81 13.03
C LYS A 59 -21.55 -15.52 13.03
N CYS A 60 -20.91 -14.39 13.34
CA CYS A 60 -21.62 -13.11 13.51
C CYS A 60 -21.35 -12.10 12.38
N THR A 61 -20.55 -12.44 11.37
CA THR A 61 -20.15 -11.58 10.24
C THR A 61 -19.33 -10.33 10.59
N PHE A 62 -19.01 -10.12 11.86
CA PHE A 62 -18.18 -8.99 12.30
C PHE A 62 -16.83 -8.96 11.59
N LYS A 63 -16.39 -7.77 11.18
CA LYS A 63 -15.13 -7.57 10.44
C LYS A 63 -13.96 -7.44 11.41
N ASN A 64 -13.28 -8.55 11.64
CA ASN A 64 -12.10 -8.64 12.51
C ASN A 64 -10.82 -8.20 11.79
N GLU A 65 -9.82 -7.82 12.57
CA GLU A 65 -8.50 -7.49 12.04
C GLU A 65 -7.78 -8.74 11.54
N ALA A 66 -6.99 -8.58 10.48
CA ALA A 66 -6.16 -9.66 9.94
C ALA A 66 -5.24 -10.24 11.04
N GLY A 67 -5.23 -11.57 11.18
CA GLY A 67 -4.45 -12.28 12.20
C GLY A 67 -5.13 -12.46 13.56
N SER A 68 -6.36 -11.95 13.75
CA SER A 68 -7.13 -12.22 14.97
C SER A 68 -7.47 -13.70 15.09
N LYS A 69 -7.14 -14.33 16.23
CA LYS A 69 -7.46 -15.74 16.52
C LYS A 69 -8.94 -15.96 16.88
N PHE A 70 -9.57 -14.95 17.48
CA PHE A 70 -10.97 -14.98 17.91
C PHE A 70 -11.70 -13.73 17.45
N CYS A 71 -13.02 -13.83 17.28
CA CYS A 71 -13.84 -12.71 16.90
C CYS A 71 -13.96 -11.70 18.05
N SER A 72 -13.65 -10.42 17.79
CA SER A 72 -13.72 -9.35 18.78
C SER A 72 -15.14 -8.96 19.20
N GLN A 73 -16.18 -9.50 18.55
CA GLN A 73 -17.58 -9.27 18.93
C GLN A 73 -18.21 -10.48 19.63
N CYS A 74 -18.02 -11.69 19.12
CA CYS A 74 -18.74 -12.88 19.61
C CYS A 74 -17.85 -13.97 20.22
N GLY A 75 -16.52 -13.77 20.23
CA GLY A 75 -15.56 -14.73 20.77
C GLY A 75 -15.32 -15.99 19.95
N GLU A 76 -16.04 -16.18 18.83
CA GLU A 76 -15.88 -17.36 17.97
C GLU A 76 -14.46 -17.47 17.42
N ALA A 77 -13.91 -18.68 17.38
CA ALA A 77 -12.61 -18.92 16.74
C ALA A 77 -12.69 -18.55 15.26
N LEU A 78 -11.75 -17.73 14.80
CA LEU A 78 -11.66 -17.36 13.39
C LEU A 78 -10.85 -18.41 12.63
N PRO A 79 -11.20 -18.71 11.37
CA PRO A 79 -10.44 -19.67 10.58
C PRO A 79 -8.98 -19.22 10.44
N PRO A 80 -8.00 -20.14 10.52
CA PRO A 80 -6.59 -19.81 10.45
C PRO A 80 -6.27 -19.10 9.13
N THR A 81 -5.53 -18.00 9.21
CA THR A 81 -5.14 -17.17 8.06
C THR A 81 -4.07 -17.87 7.22
N ARG A 82 -4.46 -18.84 6.38
CA ARG A 82 -3.70 -19.39 5.22
C ARG A 82 -2.20 -19.76 5.38
N SER A 83 -1.59 -19.69 6.56
CA SER A 83 -0.17 -19.99 6.79
C SER A 83 0.10 -21.38 7.39
N GLU A 84 -0.92 -22.15 7.77
CA GLU A 84 -0.70 -23.47 8.39
C GLU A 84 -0.43 -24.62 7.39
N PHE A 85 -0.65 -24.40 6.09
CA PHE A 85 -0.45 -25.41 5.05
C PHE A 85 0.84 -25.23 4.21
N GLY A 86 1.71 -24.27 4.54
CA GLY A 86 2.97 -24.06 3.82
C GLY A 86 3.96 -23.21 4.61
N GLY A 87 5.10 -23.79 4.95
CA GLY A 87 6.15 -23.19 5.79
C GLY A 87 6.69 -21.87 5.25
N GLY A 88 6.18 -20.76 5.79
CA GLY A 88 6.67 -19.41 5.57
C GLY A 88 7.00 -18.70 6.89
N ASP A 89 8.12 -18.00 6.87
CA ASP A 89 8.75 -17.25 7.97
C ASP A 89 7.79 -16.27 8.69
N ALA A 90 7.75 -16.28 10.04
CA ALA A 90 6.86 -15.47 10.90
C ALA A 90 7.02 -13.93 10.73
N ARG A 91 8.02 -13.49 9.96
CA ARG A 91 8.19 -12.08 9.56
C ARG A 91 7.21 -11.65 8.45
N ALA A 92 6.46 -12.57 7.85
CA ALA A 92 5.46 -12.29 6.83
C ALA A 92 4.10 -11.78 7.38
N ASP A 93 3.86 -11.90 8.69
CA ASP A 93 2.56 -11.63 9.31
C ASP A 93 2.18 -10.14 9.33
N ALA A 94 3.15 -9.22 9.47
CA ALA A 94 2.89 -7.78 9.36
C ALA A 94 2.54 -7.34 7.91
N LYS A 95 3.07 -8.05 6.91
CA LYS A 95 2.70 -7.86 5.49
C LYS A 95 1.34 -8.47 5.15
N ALA A 96 0.81 -9.38 5.97
CA ALA A 96 -0.52 -9.95 5.80
C ALA A 96 -1.64 -8.97 6.20
N GLU A 97 -1.33 -7.95 7.01
CA GLU A 97 -2.32 -7.00 7.51
C GLU A 97 -2.69 -5.92 6.48
N HIS A 98 -1.72 -5.44 5.69
CA HIS A 98 -1.93 -4.44 4.65
C HIS A 98 -1.57 -5.01 3.29
N ARG A 99 -2.49 -4.92 2.33
CA ARG A 99 -2.21 -5.25 0.93
C ARG A 99 -2.39 -4.06 0.02
N ASP A 100 -1.48 -3.99 -0.94
CA ASP A 100 -1.54 -2.99 -2.00
C ASP A 100 -2.76 -3.25 -2.87
N VAL A 101 -3.53 -2.20 -3.09
CA VAL A 101 -4.68 -2.18 -3.99
C VAL A 101 -4.22 -2.21 -5.45
N ALA A 102 -3.07 -1.59 -5.73
CA ALA A 102 -2.41 -1.60 -7.04
C ALA A 102 -0.91 -1.76 -6.83
N HIS A 103 -0.25 -2.56 -7.67
CA HIS A 103 1.20 -2.73 -7.63
C HIS A 103 1.76 -3.03 -9.03
N PRO A 104 2.96 -2.53 -9.37
CA PRO A 104 3.70 -2.97 -10.55
C PRO A 104 3.95 -4.49 -10.50
N ILE A 105 3.77 -5.16 -11.63
CA ILE A 105 4.05 -6.60 -11.76
C ILE A 105 5.55 -6.83 -12.03
N SER A 106 6.14 -6.05 -12.92
CA SER A 106 7.56 -6.17 -13.28
C SER A 106 8.43 -5.16 -12.53
N GLN A 107 9.70 -5.51 -12.35
CA GLN A 107 10.71 -4.63 -11.79
C GLN A 107 10.93 -3.39 -12.68
N ASP A 108 11.02 -3.57 -13.99
CA ASP A 108 11.22 -2.47 -14.94
C ASP A 108 10.12 -1.41 -14.82
N PHE A 109 8.86 -1.84 -14.72
CA PHE A 109 7.75 -0.90 -14.58
C PHE A 109 7.74 -0.23 -13.19
N ARG A 110 8.20 -0.93 -12.15
CA ARG A 110 8.37 -0.34 -10.81
C ARG A 110 9.41 0.78 -10.83
N GLU A 111 10.55 0.57 -11.46
CA GLU A 111 11.61 1.56 -11.59
C GLU A 111 11.19 2.75 -12.46
N TYR A 112 10.52 2.47 -13.58
CA TYR A 112 9.89 3.48 -14.43
C TYR A 112 8.88 4.33 -13.66
N LEU A 113 7.95 3.72 -12.92
CA LEU A 113 6.95 4.43 -12.13
C LEU A 113 7.58 5.29 -11.02
N GLN A 114 8.53 4.71 -10.26
CA GLN A 114 9.22 5.42 -9.19
C GLN A 114 10.00 6.63 -9.70
N SER A 115 10.81 6.44 -10.73
CA SER A 115 11.63 7.53 -11.28
C SER A 115 10.78 8.69 -11.82
N ASN A 116 9.67 8.41 -12.50
CA ASN A 116 8.78 9.46 -13.00
C ASN A 116 8.06 10.22 -11.87
N ILE A 117 7.56 9.52 -10.86
CA ILE A 117 6.91 10.17 -9.71
C ILE A 117 7.89 11.03 -8.91
N LEU A 118 9.09 10.52 -8.63
CA LEU A 118 10.09 11.27 -7.86
C LEU A 118 10.56 12.52 -8.61
N LYS A 119 10.78 12.42 -9.93
CA LYS A 119 11.10 13.60 -10.76
C LYS A 119 9.98 14.65 -10.74
N ALA A 120 8.71 14.23 -10.78
CA ALA A 120 7.58 15.15 -10.68
C ALA A 120 7.51 15.80 -9.29
N TYR A 121 7.75 15.03 -8.23
CA TYR A 121 7.79 15.52 -6.86
C TYR A 121 8.89 16.57 -6.64
N GLU A 122 10.12 16.30 -7.12
CA GLU A 122 11.23 17.25 -7.02
C GLU A 122 10.94 18.58 -7.70
N LYS A 123 10.31 18.54 -8.88
CA LYS A 123 9.86 19.75 -9.60
C LYS A 123 8.81 20.52 -8.83
N GLU A 124 7.82 19.82 -8.25
CA GLU A 124 6.74 20.45 -7.48
C GLU A 124 7.25 21.14 -6.21
N VAL A 125 8.24 20.55 -5.52
CA VAL A 125 8.79 21.10 -4.27
C VAL A 125 9.83 22.20 -4.51
N ALA A 126 10.44 22.24 -5.69
CA ALA A 126 11.39 23.28 -6.06
C ALA A 126 10.72 24.57 -6.57
N GLY A 127 9.44 24.52 -6.94
CA GLY A 127 8.63 25.66 -7.39
C GLY A 127 7.91 26.35 -6.24
#